data_AF-A0A0D8XIA7-F1
#
_entry.id   AF-A0A0D8XIA7-F1
#
_cell.length_a   1.000
_cell.length_b   1.000
_cell.length_c   1.000
_cell.angle_alpha   90.00
_cell.angle_beta   90.00
_cell.angle_gamma   90.00
#
_symmetry.space_group_name_H-M   'P 1'
#
loop_
_entity.id
_entity.type
_entity.pdbx_description
1 polymer ?
#
loop_
_entity_poly.entity_id
_entity_poly.type
_entity_poly.pdbx_seq_one_letter_code
_entity_poly.pdbx_strand_id
1 'polypeptide(L)'
;MDLKASAYRIHLKSIIDLLALCICNGMTKTNEELEATVQFTLFKQQKTVQDMLSYLKSNRFVTVENQNGALSVLPTQLGRAALVSALPPDAALFVFADLQQATRAVALDTELHMLYLVTPSNCSIWQGCDWNHLHNIFIKLLPAEKRVAKLLHLRFFSALALFDIINEKSIDEVASHFKISRGTLQTLQQQSATYATMVVAFCSRLGWTYLRDLLHGFAIRLAFGVRKELTELVSIDGIDASRNNSSDGFNEWLFGESKMRLIDAATILRQRAIRAVEEHLRYGNVYI
;
A
#
# COMPACT_ATOMS: atom_id res chain seq x y z
N MET A 1 -10.46 24.32 20.81
CA MET A 1 -10.28 23.59 22.09
C MET A 1 -9.78 22.16 21.82
N ASP A 2 -9.09 21.93 20.69
CA ASP A 2 -9.07 20.61 20.02
C ASP A 2 -7.69 19.95 19.87
N LEU A 3 -6.60 20.66 20.16
CA LEU A 3 -5.25 20.12 20.05
C LEU A 3 -4.97 19.03 21.09
N LYS A 4 -5.46 19.19 22.32
CA LYS A 4 -5.31 18.18 23.39
C LYS A 4 -6.12 16.92 23.10
N ALA A 5 -7.33 17.06 22.54
CA ALA A 5 -8.17 15.93 22.16
C ALA A 5 -7.62 15.16 20.95
N SER A 6 -7.06 15.87 19.97
CA SER A 6 -6.38 15.26 18.81
C SER A 6 -5.11 14.52 19.21
N ALA A 7 -4.24 15.16 20.01
CA ALA A 7 -3.04 14.51 20.55
C ALA A 7 -3.40 13.25 21.34
N TYR A 8 -4.41 13.32 22.21
CA TYR A 8 -4.90 12.16 22.97
C TYR A 8 -5.36 10.99 22.08
N ARG A 9 -6.11 11.28 21.00
CA ARG A 9 -6.53 10.24 20.05
C ARG A 9 -5.35 9.58 19.34
N ILE A 10 -4.34 10.36 18.96
CA ILE A 10 -3.12 9.85 18.33
C ILE A 10 -2.38 8.93 19.31
N HIS A 11 -2.21 9.36 20.57
CA HIS A 11 -1.52 8.58 21.60
C HIS A 11 -2.22 7.24 21.89
N LEU A 12 -3.56 7.26 22.05
CA LEU A 12 -4.31 6.04 22.30
C LEU A 12 -4.19 5.05 21.13
N LYS A 13 -4.20 5.55 19.90
CA LYS A 13 -4.01 4.73 18.70
C LYS A 13 -2.62 4.10 18.66
N SER A 14 -1.57 4.85 18.96
CA SER A 14 -0.20 4.30 19.02
C SER A 14 -0.05 3.18 20.05
N ILE A 15 -0.72 3.28 21.20
CA ILE A 15 -0.69 2.21 22.22
C ILE A 15 -1.45 0.96 21.73
N ILE A 16 -2.61 1.14 21.07
CA ILE A 16 -3.37 0.02 20.47
C ILE A 16 -2.53 -0.67 19.40
N ASP A 17 -1.84 0.09 18.56
CA ASP A 17 -0.96 -0.45 17.50
C ASP A 17 0.19 -1.27 18.11
N LEU A 18 0.81 -0.76 19.19
CA LEU A 18 1.86 -1.47 19.93
C LEU A 18 1.34 -2.76 20.56
N LEU A 19 0.15 -2.73 21.19
CA LEU A 19 -0.44 -3.92 21.78
C LEU A 19 -0.80 -4.96 20.72
N ALA A 20 -1.40 -4.54 19.61
CA ALA A 20 -1.69 -5.41 18.49
C ALA A 20 -0.41 -6.06 17.94
N LEU A 21 0.68 -5.29 17.81
CA LEU A 21 2.01 -5.78 17.43
C LEU A 21 2.52 -6.84 18.42
N CYS A 22 2.52 -6.57 19.72
CA CYS A 22 2.99 -7.51 20.74
C CYS A 22 2.21 -8.84 20.73
N ILE A 23 0.88 -8.76 20.64
CA ILE A 23 0.01 -9.95 20.61
C ILE A 23 0.20 -10.73 19.30
N CYS A 24 0.22 -10.03 18.16
CA CYS A 24 0.33 -10.68 16.85
C CYS A 24 1.71 -11.29 16.59
N ASN A 25 2.76 -10.71 17.19
CA ASN A 25 4.10 -11.29 17.16
C ASN A 25 4.27 -12.44 18.18
N GLY A 26 3.26 -12.67 19.04
CA GLY A 26 3.28 -13.72 20.05
C GLY A 26 4.20 -13.44 21.24
N MET A 27 4.59 -12.18 21.44
CA MET A 27 5.45 -11.75 22.55
C MET A 27 4.70 -11.70 23.88
N THR A 28 3.38 -11.46 23.83
CA THR A 28 2.52 -11.42 25.01
C THR A 28 1.31 -12.32 24.80
N LYS A 29 1.03 -13.18 25.78
CA LYS A 29 -0.07 -14.14 25.77
C LYS A 29 -1.01 -13.97 26.96
N THR A 30 -0.54 -13.36 28.05
CA THR A 30 -1.32 -13.15 29.27
C THR A 30 -1.68 -11.67 29.44
N ASN A 31 -2.75 -11.40 30.21
CA ASN A 31 -3.13 -10.03 30.54
C ASN A 31 -2.05 -9.31 31.38
N GLU A 32 -1.32 -10.04 32.22
CA GLU A 32 -0.25 -9.49 33.06
C GLU A 32 0.94 -8.99 32.22
N GLU A 33 1.35 -9.76 31.21
CA GLU A 33 2.40 -9.34 30.27
C GLU A 33 2.01 -8.10 29.46
N LEU A 34 0.72 -8.00 29.09
CA LEU A 34 0.19 -6.84 28.38
C LEU A 34 0.18 -5.60 29.26
N GLU A 35 -0.23 -5.72 30.52
CA GLU A 35 -0.19 -4.63 31.49
C GLU A 35 1.25 -4.18 31.76
N ALA A 36 2.20 -5.11 31.92
CA ALA A 36 3.62 -4.80 32.03
C ALA A 36 4.15 -4.05 30.80
N THR A 37 3.78 -4.50 29.59
CA THR A 37 4.18 -3.85 28.34
C THR A 37 3.71 -2.39 28.29
N VAL A 38 2.47 -2.11 28.71
CA VAL A 38 1.95 -0.74 28.77
C VAL A 38 2.67 0.09 29.83
N GLN A 39 3.06 -0.51 30.96
CA GLN A 39 3.83 0.20 32.00
C GLN A 39 5.22 0.64 31.53
N PHE A 40 5.84 -0.08 30.60
CA PHE A 40 7.11 0.31 29.97
C PHE A 40 6.96 1.40 28.90
N THR A 41 5.73 1.73 28.49
CA THR A 41 5.53 2.83 27.54
C THR A 41 5.75 4.18 28.23
N LEU A 42 6.31 5.14 27.49
CA LEU A 42 6.63 6.48 27.99
C LEU A 42 5.41 7.25 28.57
N PHE A 43 4.19 6.81 28.27
CA PHE A 43 2.97 7.57 28.53
C PHE A 43 2.15 6.99 29.69
N LYS A 44 1.75 7.86 30.63
CA LYS A 44 0.92 7.50 31.79
C LYS A 44 -0.48 7.07 31.34
N GLN A 45 -0.91 5.87 31.75
CA GLN A 45 -2.20 5.25 31.39
C GLN A 45 -3.40 6.19 31.64
N GLN A 46 -4.23 6.39 30.62
CA GLN A 46 -5.56 7.04 30.75
C GLN A 46 -6.73 6.11 30.40
N LYS A 47 -6.49 4.96 29.75
CA LYS A 47 -7.48 3.89 29.52
C LYS A 47 -6.92 2.55 29.97
N THR A 48 -7.81 1.68 30.44
CA THR A 48 -7.45 0.34 30.92
C THR A 48 -7.09 -0.55 29.74
N VAL A 49 -6.13 -1.46 29.93
CA VAL A 49 -5.76 -2.49 28.93
C VAL A 49 -6.98 -3.28 28.45
N GLN A 50 -7.95 -3.50 29.33
CA GLN A 50 -9.22 -4.16 29.04
C GLN A 50 -10.04 -3.45 27.95
N ASP A 51 -10.08 -2.11 27.92
CA ASP A 51 -10.80 -1.36 26.87
C ASP A 51 -10.14 -1.59 25.50
N MET A 52 -8.81 -1.57 25.46
CA MET A 52 -8.04 -1.81 24.22
C MET A 52 -8.21 -3.26 23.74
N LEU A 53 -8.21 -4.23 24.66
CA LEU A 53 -8.51 -5.62 24.34
C LEU A 53 -9.95 -5.80 23.84
N SER A 54 -10.91 -5.09 24.42
CA SER A 54 -12.30 -5.12 23.94
C SER A 54 -12.43 -4.57 22.51
N TYR A 55 -11.67 -3.52 22.18
CA TYR A 55 -11.59 -2.96 20.82
C TYR A 55 -10.95 -3.94 19.83
N LEU A 56 -9.85 -4.59 20.20
CA LEU A 56 -9.19 -5.57 19.35
C LEU A 56 -10.05 -6.83 19.16
N LYS A 57 -10.80 -7.23 20.19
CA LYS A 57 -11.76 -8.34 20.12
C LYS A 57 -12.97 -8.01 19.25
N SER A 58 -13.58 -6.83 19.41
CA SER A 58 -14.75 -6.42 18.63
C SER A 58 -14.44 -6.32 17.14
N ASN A 59 -13.24 -5.87 16.80
CA ASN A 59 -12.74 -5.77 15.43
C ASN A 59 -12.06 -7.05 14.91
N ARG A 60 -12.15 -8.17 15.64
CA ARG A 60 -11.63 -9.48 15.25
C ARG A 60 -10.13 -9.51 14.97
N PHE A 61 -9.33 -8.66 15.62
CA PHE A 61 -7.87 -8.77 15.57
C PHE A 61 -7.35 -9.87 16.49
N VAL A 62 -8.04 -10.08 17.62
CA VAL A 62 -7.59 -10.95 18.71
C VAL A 62 -8.75 -11.80 19.23
N THR A 63 -8.47 -13.06 19.54
CA THR A 63 -9.35 -13.98 20.25
C THR A 63 -8.86 -14.17 21.67
N VAL A 64 -9.78 -14.14 22.63
CA VAL A 64 -9.47 -14.39 24.04
C VAL A 64 -10.01 -15.77 24.38
N GLU A 65 -9.11 -16.72 24.65
CA GLU A 65 -9.44 -18.08 25.07
C GLU A 65 -9.16 -18.25 26.55
N ASN A 66 -10.07 -18.90 27.27
CA ASN A 66 -9.91 -19.21 28.68
C ASN A 66 -9.57 -20.71 28.81
N GLN A 67 -8.29 -21.03 28.90
CA GLN A 67 -7.83 -22.40 29.12
C GLN A 67 -7.38 -22.52 30.58
N ASN A 68 -8.02 -23.40 31.36
CA ASN A 68 -7.69 -23.70 32.75
C ASN A 68 -7.67 -22.48 33.71
N GLY A 69 -8.52 -21.47 33.49
CA GLY A 69 -8.62 -20.28 34.34
C GLY A 69 -7.55 -19.21 34.06
N ALA A 70 -6.64 -19.46 33.12
CA ALA A 70 -5.71 -18.46 32.61
C ALA A 70 -6.26 -17.85 31.31
N LEU A 71 -6.46 -16.54 31.33
CA LEU A 71 -6.98 -15.77 30.20
C LEU A 71 -5.87 -15.58 29.16
N SER A 72 -5.90 -16.40 28.11
CA SER A 72 -4.91 -16.39 27.03
C SER A 72 -5.40 -15.57 25.84
N VAL A 73 -4.52 -14.73 25.30
CA VAL A 73 -4.82 -13.80 24.22
C VAL A 73 -4.10 -14.29 22.96
N LEU A 74 -4.86 -14.67 21.94
CA LEU A 74 -4.33 -15.23 20.69
C LEU A 74 -4.64 -14.31 19.51
N PRO A 75 -3.68 -14.09 18.59
CA PRO A 75 -3.92 -13.28 17.40
C PRO A 75 -4.67 -14.06 16.31
N THR A 76 -5.63 -13.39 15.69
CA THR A 76 -6.36 -13.92 14.52
C THR A 76 -5.52 -13.84 13.24
N GLN A 77 -5.99 -14.47 12.16
CA GLN A 77 -5.36 -14.32 10.85
C GLN A 77 -5.37 -12.86 10.36
N LEU A 78 -6.43 -12.10 10.63
CA LEU A 78 -6.53 -10.68 10.31
C LEU A 78 -5.49 -9.86 11.09
N GLY A 79 -5.32 -10.12 12.38
CA GLY A 79 -4.30 -9.45 13.19
C GLY A 79 -2.89 -9.75 12.73
N ARG A 80 -2.59 -11.02 12.41
CA ARG A 80 -1.31 -11.41 11.82
C ARG A 80 -1.09 -10.78 10.44
N ALA A 81 -2.14 -10.64 9.63
CA ALA A 81 -2.05 -9.98 8.33
C ALA A 81 -1.74 -8.48 8.48
N ALA A 82 -2.43 -7.79 9.39
CA ALA A 82 -2.15 -6.38 9.70
C ALA A 82 -0.70 -6.18 10.15
N LEU A 83 -0.20 -7.06 11.03
CA LEU A 83 1.19 -7.07 11.47
C LEU A 83 2.17 -7.22 10.30
N VAL A 84 2.05 -8.28 9.51
CA VAL A 84 3.00 -8.57 8.40
C VAL A 84 2.97 -7.46 7.35
N SER A 85 1.81 -6.84 7.13
CA SER A 85 1.66 -5.72 6.19
C SER A 85 2.09 -4.37 6.76
N ALA A 86 2.55 -4.30 8.03
CA ALA A 86 2.82 -3.05 8.74
C ALA A 86 1.66 -2.03 8.70
N LEU A 87 0.42 -2.51 8.60
CA LEU A 87 -0.78 -1.67 8.59
C LEU A 87 -1.29 -1.48 10.02
N PRO A 88 -1.60 -0.25 10.45
CA PRO A 88 -2.30 -0.05 11.71
C PRO A 88 -3.69 -0.68 11.64
N PRO A 89 -4.29 -1.13 12.77
CA PRO A 89 -5.55 -1.87 12.80
C PRO A 89 -6.69 -1.18 12.03
N ASP A 90 -6.85 0.14 12.17
CA ASP A 90 -7.89 0.88 11.46
C ASP A 90 -7.70 0.84 9.94
N ALA A 91 -6.45 0.95 9.48
CA ALA A 91 -6.14 0.86 8.04
C ALA A 91 -6.30 -0.57 7.54
N ALA A 92 -5.93 -1.58 8.35
CA ALA A 92 -6.12 -2.99 8.02
C ALA A 92 -7.61 -3.35 7.90
N LEU A 93 -8.49 -2.78 8.73
CA LEU A 93 -9.95 -2.96 8.59
C LEU A 93 -10.48 -2.38 7.29
N PHE A 94 -10.03 -1.16 6.95
CA PHE A 94 -10.41 -0.51 5.69
C PHE A 94 -9.96 -1.34 4.48
N VAL A 95 -8.69 -1.75 4.47
CA VAL A 95 -8.10 -2.61 3.42
C VAL A 95 -8.84 -3.94 3.32
N PHE A 96 -9.13 -4.58 4.46
CA PHE A 96 -9.86 -5.83 4.49
C PHE A 96 -11.25 -5.70 3.86
N ALA A 97 -12.02 -4.67 4.21
CA ALA A 97 -13.36 -4.44 3.67
C ALA A 97 -13.33 -4.13 2.16
N ASP A 98 -12.38 -3.29 1.74
CA ASP A 98 -12.21 -2.87 0.34
C ASP A 98 -11.80 -4.05 -0.55
N LEU A 99 -10.80 -4.83 -0.14
CA LEU A 99 -10.38 -6.03 -0.85
C LEU A 99 -11.47 -7.11 -0.82
N GLN A 100 -12.18 -7.30 0.29
CA GLN A 100 -13.30 -8.24 0.34
C GLN A 100 -14.41 -7.85 -0.64
N GLN A 101 -14.69 -6.56 -0.81
CA GLN A 101 -15.60 -6.10 -1.85
C GLN A 101 -15.05 -6.39 -3.24
N ALA A 102 -13.75 -6.14 -3.48
CA ALA A 102 -13.11 -6.43 -4.76
C ALA A 102 -13.17 -7.91 -5.12
N THR A 103 -12.97 -8.83 -4.17
CA THR A 103 -13.08 -10.28 -4.43
C THR A 103 -14.44 -10.72 -5.00
N ARG A 104 -15.50 -9.94 -4.77
CA ARG A 104 -16.84 -10.23 -5.32
C ARG A 104 -17.02 -9.76 -6.75
N ALA A 105 -16.32 -8.69 -7.14
CA ALA A 105 -16.40 -8.11 -8.48
C ALA A 105 -15.17 -7.25 -8.77
N VAL A 106 -14.25 -7.78 -9.58
CA VAL A 106 -13.11 -7.02 -10.10
C VAL A 106 -13.39 -6.62 -11.55
N ALA A 107 -13.37 -5.31 -11.85
CA ALA A 107 -13.29 -4.84 -13.23
C ALA A 107 -11.87 -5.12 -13.78
N LEU A 108 -11.79 -5.93 -14.84
CA LEU A 108 -10.54 -6.35 -15.48
C LEU A 108 -10.35 -5.75 -16.87
N ASP A 109 -11.25 -4.88 -17.31
CA ASP A 109 -11.17 -4.21 -18.62
C ASP A 109 -9.96 -3.29 -18.73
N THR A 110 -9.54 -2.70 -17.60
CA THR A 110 -8.34 -1.89 -17.47
C THR A 110 -7.65 -2.18 -16.14
N GLU A 111 -6.39 -1.75 -16.01
CA GLU A 111 -5.62 -1.90 -14.77
C GLU A 111 -5.99 -0.88 -13.68
N LEU A 112 -6.92 0.03 -13.98
CA LEU A 112 -7.32 1.12 -13.08
C LEU A 112 -7.90 0.60 -11.76
N HIS A 113 -8.66 -0.50 -11.79
CA HIS A 113 -9.25 -1.05 -10.58
C HIS A 113 -8.19 -1.66 -9.65
N MET A 114 -7.18 -2.32 -10.22
CA MET A 114 -6.03 -2.83 -9.46
C MET A 114 -5.27 -1.68 -8.79
N LEU A 115 -5.02 -0.60 -9.55
CA LEU A 115 -4.43 0.61 -9.01
C LEU A 115 -5.25 1.24 -7.90
N TYR A 116 -6.58 1.30 -8.05
CA TYR A 116 -7.46 1.83 -7.02
C TYR A 116 -7.28 1.10 -5.69
N LEU A 117 -7.19 -0.25 -5.71
CA LEU A 117 -6.98 -1.06 -4.51
C LEU A 117 -5.63 -0.78 -3.85
N VAL A 118 -4.58 -0.54 -4.64
CA VAL A 118 -3.23 -0.18 -4.13
C VAL A 118 -2.97 1.32 -4.01
N THR A 119 -4.01 2.15 -4.14
CA THR A 119 -3.91 3.59 -3.87
C THR A 119 -4.31 3.83 -2.41
N PRO A 120 -3.47 4.49 -1.59
CA PRO A 120 -3.79 4.78 -0.20
C PRO A 120 -5.02 5.69 -0.08
N SER A 121 -5.81 5.51 0.98
CA SER A 121 -7.04 6.29 1.20
C SER A 121 -6.81 7.66 1.86
N ASN A 122 -5.67 7.84 2.53
CA ASN A 122 -5.31 9.04 3.30
C ASN A 122 -4.52 10.07 2.49
N CYS A 123 -4.83 10.24 1.21
CA CYS A 123 -4.14 11.21 0.36
C CYS A 123 -4.64 12.64 0.67
N SER A 124 -3.88 13.40 1.46
CA SER A 124 -4.07 14.85 1.65
C SER A 124 -3.77 15.68 0.40
N ILE A 125 -3.37 15.02 -0.71
CA ILE A 125 -2.95 15.66 -1.96
C ILE A 125 -4.02 16.57 -2.58
N TRP A 126 -5.29 16.34 -2.25
CA TRP A 126 -6.44 17.07 -2.80
C TRP A 126 -6.93 18.21 -1.90
N GLN A 127 -6.18 18.56 -0.85
CA GLN A 127 -6.49 19.75 -0.04
C GLN A 127 -6.41 21.00 -0.93
N GLY A 128 -7.55 21.67 -1.14
CA GLY A 128 -7.65 22.85 -2.01
C GLY A 128 -7.85 22.55 -3.50
N CYS A 129 -8.28 21.34 -3.87
CA CYS A 129 -8.55 21.00 -5.26
C CYS A 129 -9.77 21.74 -5.84
N ASP A 130 -9.72 22.00 -7.15
CA ASP A 130 -10.82 22.58 -7.93
C ASP A 130 -11.81 21.48 -8.34
N TRP A 131 -12.92 21.37 -7.61
CA TRP A 131 -13.95 20.36 -7.85
C TRP A 131 -14.57 20.46 -9.26
N ASN A 132 -14.67 21.66 -9.83
CA ASN A 132 -15.20 21.83 -11.19
C ASN A 132 -14.25 21.23 -12.21
N HIS A 133 -12.95 21.38 -12.00
CA HIS A 133 -11.93 20.75 -12.82
C HIS A 133 -11.98 19.22 -12.73
N LEU A 134 -12.08 18.67 -11.52
CA LEU A 134 -12.23 17.22 -11.33
C LEU A 134 -13.52 16.68 -11.96
N HIS A 135 -14.61 17.43 -11.89
CA HIS A 135 -15.86 17.09 -12.55
C HIS A 135 -15.72 17.07 -14.08
N ASN A 136 -15.02 18.04 -14.66
CA ASN A 136 -14.72 18.07 -16.09
C ASN A 136 -13.89 16.87 -16.54
N ILE A 137 -12.92 16.45 -15.73
CA ILE A 137 -12.16 15.21 -15.96
C ILE A 137 -13.13 14.02 -15.93
N PHE A 138 -13.97 13.93 -14.90
CA PHE A 138 -14.90 12.81 -14.72
C PHE A 138 -15.88 12.64 -15.90
N ILE A 139 -16.43 13.74 -16.44
CA ILE A 139 -17.35 13.68 -17.59
C ILE A 139 -16.65 13.08 -18.81
N LYS A 140 -15.37 13.39 -19.01
CA LYS A 140 -14.56 12.95 -20.16
C LYS A 140 -14.05 11.51 -20.05
N LEU A 141 -14.21 10.85 -18.90
CA LEU A 141 -13.75 9.47 -18.71
C LEU A 141 -14.49 8.46 -19.59
N LEU A 142 -13.75 7.40 -19.96
CA LEU A 142 -14.27 6.27 -20.71
C LEU A 142 -15.31 5.49 -19.88
N PRO A 143 -16.27 4.79 -20.52
CA PRO A 143 -17.26 3.99 -19.81
C PRO A 143 -16.65 2.91 -18.90
N ALA A 144 -15.50 2.34 -19.29
CA ALA A 144 -14.77 1.37 -18.47
C ALA A 144 -14.22 1.98 -17.16
N GLU A 145 -13.66 3.19 -17.23
CA GLU A 145 -13.10 3.90 -16.07
C GLU A 145 -14.20 4.36 -15.11
N LYS A 146 -15.33 4.82 -15.67
CA LYS A 146 -16.53 5.22 -14.89
C LYS A 146 -17.11 4.06 -14.05
N ARG A 147 -16.94 2.81 -14.47
CA ARG A 147 -17.39 1.64 -13.68
C ARG A 147 -16.63 1.47 -12.36
N VAL A 148 -15.36 1.90 -12.32
CA VAL A 148 -14.53 1.90 -11.11
C VAL A 148 -14.87 3.11 -10.23
N ALA A 149 -15.33 4.21 -10.84
CA ALA A 149 -15.65 5.47 -10.20
C ALA A 149 -16.98 5.50 -9.42
N LYS A 150 -17.52 4.35 -9.00
CA LYS A 150 -18.87 4.19 -8.42
C LYS A 150 -19.17 5.05 -7.20
N LEU A 151 -18.16 5.61 -6.57
CA LEU A 151 -18.26 6.62 -5.53
C LEU A 151 -17.20 7.68 -5.85
N LEU A 152 -17.61 8.94 -5.92
CA LEU A 152 -16.81 10.11 -6.33
C LEU A 152 -15.73 10.42 -5.24
N HIS A 153 -14.81 9.48 -5.04
CA HIS A 153 -13.79 9.53 -4.02
C HIS A 153 -12.52 10.18 -4.57
N LEU A 154 -11.89 11.02 -3.76
CA LEU A 154 -10.57 11.57 -4.03
C LEU A 154 -9.52 10.47 -4.31
N ARG A 155 -9.68 9.29 -3.71
CA ARG A 155 -8.88 8.09 -3.99
C ARG A 155 -8.99 7.63 -5.46
N PHE A 156 -10.16 7.77 -6.09
CA PHE A 156 -10.33 7.43 -7.51
C PHE A 156 -9.50 8.36 -8.40
N PHE A 157 -9.50 9.67 -8.14
CA PHE A 157 -8.65 10.61 -8.88
C PHE A 157 -7.16 10.38 -8.63
N SER A 158 -6.78 10.01 -7.39
CA SER A 158 -5.40 9.58 -7.10
C SER A 158 -5.01 8.36 -7.94
N ALA A 159 -5.88 7.34 -7.99
CA ALA A 159 -5.64 6.14 -8.79
C ALA A 159 -5.57 6.45 -10.29
N LEU A 160 -6.38 7.39 -10.78
CA LEU A 160 -6.36 7.83 -12.18
C LEU A 160 -5.06 8.59 -12.53
N ALA A 161 -4.57 9.46 -11.63
CA ALA A 161 -3.28 10.12 -11.81
C ALA A 161 -2.12 9.11 -11.83
N LEU A 162 -2.17 8.10 -10.96
CA LEU A 162 -1.20 7.00 -10.96
C LEU A 162 -1.32 6.12 -12.21
N PHE A 163 -2.53 5.93 -12.73
CA PHE A 163 -2.79 5.22 -13.98
C PHE A 163 -2.12 5.91 -15.17
N ASP A 164 -2.19 7.23 -15.23
CA ASP A 164 -1.47 8.01 -16.23
C ASP A 164 0.06 7.84 -16.11
N ILE A 165 0.59 7.81 -14.88
CA ILE A 165 2.03 7.62 -14.61
C ILE A 165 2.50 6.22 -15.04
N ILE A 166 1.80 5.15 -14.69
CA ILE A 166 2.22 3.78 -15.09
C ILE A 166 2.07 3.53 -16.59
N ASN A 167 1.30 4.37 -17.28
CA ASN A 167 1.20 4.41 -18.74
C ASN A 167 2.22 5.38 -19.37
N GLU A 168 3.32 5.65 -18.66
CA GLU A 168 4.50 6.40 -19.13
C GLU A 168 4.24 7.88 -19.47
N LYS A 169 3.15 8.47 -19.00
CA LYS A 169 3.02 9.94 -19.03
C LYS A 169 4.00 10.57 -18.04
N SER A 170 4.60 11.68 -18.44
CA SER A 170 5.54 12.39 -17.57
C SER A 170 4.84 12.94 -16.32
N ILE A 171 5.52 12.94 -15.18
CA ILE A 171 4.98 13.48 -13.93
C ILE A 171 4.55 14.94 -14.10
N ASP A 172 5.28 15.71 -14.91
CA ASP A 172 4.97 17.11 -15.22
C ASP A 172 3.65 17.27 -15.99
N GLU A 173 3.42 16.41 -17.00
CA GLU A 173 2.16 16.39 -17.76
C GLU A 173 0.98 16.04 -16.86
N VAL A 174 1.13 15.00 -16.03
CA VAL A 174 0.07 14.54 -15.11
C VAL A 174 -0.19 15.59 -14.02
N ALA A 175 0.85 16.19 -13.45
CA ALA A 175 0.74 17.26 -12.46
C ALA A 175 -0.05 18.46 -13.02
N SER A 176 0.25 18.87 -14.26
CA SER A 176 -0.48 19.93 -14.96
C SER A 176 -1.94 19.55 -15.22
N HIS A 177 -2.18 18.33 -15.72
CA HIS A 177 -3.53 17.84 -16.00
C HIS A 177 -4.41 17.80 -14.75
N PHE A 178 -3.91 17.30 -13.63
CA PHE A 178 -4.68 17.20 -12.38
C PHE A 178 -4.61 18.47 -11.50
N LYS A 179 -3.87 19.50 -11.95
CA LYS A 179 -3.60 20.74 -11.18
C LYS A 179 -3.05 20.48 -9.77
N ILE A 180 -2.14 19.51 -9.65
CA ILE A 180 -1.47 19.16 -8.39
C ILE A 180 0.03 19.47 -8.49
N SER A 181 0.68 19.72 -7.36
CA SER A 181 2.11 19.98 -7.37
C SER A 181 2.89 18.71 -7.78
N ARG A 182 3.93 18.89 -8.61
CA ARG A 182 4.82 17.79 -9.03
C ARG A 182 5.39 17.01 -7.83
N GLY A 183 5.82 17.71 -6.77
CA GLY A 183 6.36 17.09 -5.57
C GLY A 183 5.32 16.27 -4.79
N THR A 184 4.09 16.76 -4.71
CA THR A 184 2.97 16.03 -4.11
C THR A 184 2.63 14.77 -4.92
N LEU A 185 2.62 14.86 -6.24
CA LEU A 185 2.39 13.71 -7.11
C LEU A 185 3.50 12.66 -7.01
N GLN A 186 4.77 13.07 -6.92
CA GLN A 186 5.89 12.15 -6.66
C GLN A 186 5.77 11.46 -5.30
N THR A 187 5.34 12.20 -4.28
CA THR A 187 5.12 11.63 -2.94
C THR A 187 3.98 10.61 -2.98
N LEU A 188 2.89 10.92 -3.68
CA LEU A 188 1.79 9.96 -3.89
C LEU A 188 2.27 8.69 -4.59
N GLN A 189 3.06 8.84 -5.65
CA GLN A 189 3.61 7.71 -6.40
C GLN A 189 4.43 6.79 -5.50
N GLN A 190 5.37 7.35 -4.73
CA GLN A 190 6.21 6.58 -3.81
C GLN A 190 5.40 5.92 -2.68
N GLN A 191 4.46 6.66 -2.08
CA GLN A 191 3.58 6.12 -1.04
C GLN A 191 2.70 4.99 -1.57
N SER A 192 2.22 5.10 -2.80
CA SER A 192 1.38 4.08 -3.43
C SER A 192 2.19 2.83 -3.78
N ALA A 193 3.46 2.98 -4.17
CA ALA A 193 4.38 1.86 -4.36
C ALA A 193 4.59 1.08 -3.04
N THR A 194 4.87 1.78 -1.94
CA THR A 194 4.98 1.15 -0.61
C THR A 194 3.67 0.47 -0.20
N TYR A 195 2.54 1.18 -0.38
CA TYR A 195 1.23 0.67 -0.01
C TYR A 195 0.84 -0.56 -0.84
N ALA A 196 1.19 -0.61 -2.12
CA ALA A 196 1.00 -1.80 -2.95
C ALA A 196 1.70 -3.03 -2.35
N THR A 197 2.94 -2.88 -1.88
CA THR A 197 3.66 -3.98 -1.21
C THR A 197 2.96 -4.41 0.07
N MET A 198 2.48 -3.46 0.88
CA MET A 198 1.73 -3.75 2.12
C MET A 198 0.44 -4.53 1.81
N VAL A 199 -0.31 -4.11 0.78
CA VAL A 199 -1.56 -4.77 0.35
C VAL A 199 -1.28 -6.18 -0.18
N VAL A 200 -0.22 -6.39 -0.95
CA VAL A 200 0.19 -7.72 -1.44
C VAL A 200 0.56 -8.64 -0.27
N ALA A 201 1.34 -8.15 0.70
CA ALA A 201 1.67 -8.91 1.91
C ALA A 201 0.43 -9.26 2.74
N PHE A 202 -0.51 -8.32 2.85
CA PHE A 202 -1.79 -8.50 3.53
C PHE A 202 -2.63 -9.61 2.87
N CYS A 203 -2.79 -9.56 1.54
CA CYS A 203 -3.50 -10.58 0.76
C CYS A 203 -2.85 -11.96 0.92
N SER A 204 -1.51 -12.02 0.87
CA SER A 204 -0.75 -13.26 1.08
C SER A 204 -1.05 -13.89 2.44
N ARG A 205 -1.09 -13.10 3.51
CA ARG A 205 -1.32 -13.61 4.87
C ARG A 205 -2.76 -14.08 5.10
N LEU A 206 -3.73 -13.47 4.41
CA LEU A 206 -5.14 -13.88 4.42
C LEU A 206 -5.44 -15.08 3.51
N GLY A 207 -4.51 -15.48 2.66
CA GLY A 207 -4.70 -16.58 1.71
C GLY A 207 -5.46 -16.20 0.44
N TRP A 208 -5.58 -14.91 0.14
CA TRP A 208 -6.21 -14.42 -1.10
C TRP A 208 -5.22 -14.46 -2.27
N THR A 209 -4.85 -15.67 -2.69
CA THR A 209 -3.81 -15.92 -3.69
C THR A 209 -4.09 -15.24 -5.03
N TYR A 210 -5.29 -15.40 -5.59
CA TYR A 210 -5.66 -14.79 -6.86
C TYR A 210 -5.58 -13.26 -6.83
N LEU A 211 -6.04 -12.64 -5.75
CA LEU A 211 -5.99 -11.18 -5.59
C LEU A 211 -4.55 -10.70 -5.37
N ARG A 212 -3.76 -11.44 -4.59
CA ARG A 212 -2.31 -11.19 -4.44
C ARG A 212 -1.62 -11.20 -5.79
N ASP A 213 -1.85 -12.21 -6.62
CA ASP A 213 -1.19 -12.37 -7.92
C ASP A 213 -1.60 -11.28 -8.90
N LEU A 214 -2.87 -10.85 -8.84
CA LEU A 214 -3.37 -9.74 -9.61
C LEU A 214 -2.70 -8.40 -9.25
N LEU A 215 -2.44 -8.18 -7.96
CA LEU A 215 -1.81 -6.95 -7.45
C LEU A 215 -0.27 -7.01 -7.45
N HIS A 216 0.31 -8.18 -7.66
CA HIS A 216 1.74 -8.37 -7.67
C HIS A 216 2.41 -7.57 -8.82
N GLY A 217 3.58 -6.99 -8.56
CA GLY A 217 4.31 -6.18 -9.55
C GLY A 217 3.87 -4.71 -9.67
N PHE A 218 2.68 -4.34 -9.17
CA PHE A 218 2.25 -2.93 -9.19
C PHE A 218 3.15 -2.02 -8.34
N ALA A 219 3.77 -2.53 -7.27
CA ALA A 219 4.71 -1.77 -6.45
C ALA A 219 5.90 -1.23 -7.27
N ILE A 220 6.52 -2.09 -8.08
CA ILE A 220 7.65 -1.74 -8.95
C ILE A 220 7.19 -0.79 -10.05
N ARG A 221 6.08 -1.13 -10.73
CA ARG A 221 5.52 -0.30 -11.79
C ARG A 221 5.17 1.10 -11.32
N LEU A 222 4.63 1.23 -10.11
CA LEU A 222 4.36 2.52 -9.48
C LEU A 222 5.65 3.25 -9.12
N ALA A 223 6.63 2.57 -8.51
CA ALA A 223 7.90 3.19 -8.13
C ALA A 223 8.65 3.81 -9.33
N PHE A 224 8.63 3.13 -10.48
CA PHE A 224 9.35 3.59 -11.68
C PHE A 224 8.47 4.31 -12.71
N GLY A 225 7.14 4.20 -12.62
CA GLY A 225 6.20 4.77 -13.59
C GLY A 225 6.27 4.08 -14.96
N VAL A 226 6.25 2.74 -14.96
CA VAL A 226 6.41 1.92 -16.18
C VAL A 226 5.29 0.90 -16.38
N ARG A 227 5.05 0.53 -17.65
CA ARG A 227 4.11 -0.52 -18.02
C ARG A 227 4.63 -1.92 -17.67
N LYS A 228 3.72 -2.90 -17.62
CA LYS A 228 4.02 -4.29 -17.23
C LYS A 228 5.10 -4.96 -18.07
N GLU A 229 5.14 -4.70 -19.37
CA GLU A 229 6.10 -5.29 -20.32
C GLU A 229 7.55 -4.83 -20.06
N LEU A 230 7.72 -3.63 -19.49
CA LEU A 230 9.03 -3.11 -19.09
C LEU A 230 9.52 -3.66 -17.76
N THR A 231 8.61 -4.23 -16.94
CA THR A 231 9.00 -4.84 -15.66
C THR A 231 9.89 -6.06 -15.87
N GLU A 232 9.63 -6.87 -16.90
CA GLU A 232 10.50 -8.00 -17.27
C GLU A 232 11.89 -7.52 -17.68
N LEU A 233 11.98 -6.42 -18.43
CA LEU A 233 13.25 -5.79 -18.80
C LEU A 233 14.04 -5.25 -17.59
N VAL A 234 13.34 -4.78 -16.55
CA VAL A 234 13.93 -4.36 -15.26
C VAL A 234 14.32 -5.57 -14.40
N SER A 235 13.61 -6.70 -14.55
CA SER A 235 13.83 -7.94 -13.79
C SER A 235 14.99 -8.78 -14.34
N ILE A 236 15.27 -8.68 -15.65
CA ILE A 236 16.18 -9.59 -16.34
C ILE A 236 17.66 -9.26 -16.11
N ASP A 237 18.06 -8.02 -15.76
CA ASP A 237 19.50 -7.71 -15.71
C ASP A 237 19.96 -6.83 -14.53
N GLY A 238 20.61 -7.49 -13.57
CA GLY A 238 21.52 -6.87 -12.60
C GLY A 238 21.11 -6.94 -11.12
N ILE A 239 19.93 -7.50 -10.81
CA ILE A 239 19.53 -7.81 -9.44
C ILE A 239 19.46 -9.33 -9.34
N ASP A 240 20.49 -9.89 -8.71
CA ASP A 240 20.77 -11.31 -8.51
C ASP A 240 19.52 -12.21 -8.51
N ALA A 241 19.30 -12.90 -9.64
CA ALA A 241 18.11 -13.71 -9.93
C ALA A 241 17.95 -14.92 -8.98
N SER A 242 18.90 -15.15 -8.06
CA SER A 242 18.76 -16.17 -7.00
C SER A 242 18.06 -15.68 -5.73
N ARG A 243 17.73 -14.39 -5.59
CA ARG A 243 17.07 -13.83 -4.39
C ARG A 243 15.69 -13.20 -4.61
N ASN A 244 15.22 -13.09 -5.85
CA ASN A 244 14.05 -12.27 -6.19
C ASN A 244 12.67 -12.97 -6.21
N ASN A 245 12.56 -14.23 -5.75
CA ASN A 245 11.25 -14.85 -5.54
C ASN A 245 10.57 -14.47 -4.21
N SER A 246 11.27 -13.73 -3.34
CA SER A 246 10.69 -13.17 -2.12
C SER A 246 10.55 -11.66 -2.26
N SER A 247 9.35 -11.17 -1.93
CA SER A 247 9.04 -9.74 -1.72
C SER A 247 9.98 -9.02 -0.74
N ASP A 248 10.89 -9.74 -0.08
CA ASP A 248 11.86 -9.24 0.89
C ASP A 248 12.97 -8.41 0.24
N GLY A 249 13.46 -8.76 -0.96
CA GLY A 249 14.54 -8.02 -1.62
C GLY A 249 14.15 -6.59 -2.06
N PHE A 250 12.89 -6.40 -2.45
CA PHE A 250 12.37 -5.06 -2.77
C PHE A 250 12.13 -4.21 -1.52
N ASN A 251 11.71 -4.83 -0.41
CA ASN A 251 11.60 -4.14 0.88
C ASN A 251 12.98 -3.69 1.40
N GLU A 252 14.01 -4.52 1.23
CA GLU A 252 15.39 -4.18 1.57
C GLU A 252 15.91 -3.00 0.71
N TRP A 253 15.55 -2.93 -0.57
CA TRP A 253 15.84 -1.79 -1.46
C TRP A 253 15.10 -0.49 -1.07
N LEU A 254 13.85 -0.60 -0.57
CA LEU A 254 13.03 0.56 -0.19
C LEU A 254 13.41 1.14 1.20
N PHE A 255 13.97 0.32 2.08
CA PHE A 255 14.14 0.64 3.51
C PHE A 255 15.58 0.49 4.06
N GLY A 256 16.60 0.13 3.25
CA GLY A 256 17.99 -0.10 3.69
C GLY A 256 19.07 0.33 2.69
N GLU A 257 20.26 0.67 3.18
CA GLU A 257 21.20 1.70 2.66
C GLU A 257 22.04 1.46 1.37
N SER A 258 22.48 2.60 0.81
CA SER A 258 23.68 2.93 -0.01
C SER A 258 24.06 2.03 -1.21
N LYS A 259 23.73 2.51 -2.43
CA LYS A 259 24.75 2.86 -3.47
C LYS A 259 24.25 3.34 -4.84
N MET A 260 23.02 3.80 -5.01
CA MET A 260 22.66 4.45 -6.28
C MET A 260 21.69 5.60 -6.06
N ARG A 261 22.08 6.81 -6.51
CA ARG A 261 21.13 7.93 -6.52
C ARG A 261 20.05 7.60 -7.54
N LEU A 262 18.80 7.92 -7.20
CA LEU A 262 17.62 7.67 -8.02
C LEU A 262 17.77 8.24 -9.45
N ILE A 263 18.49 9.36 -9.58
CA ILE A 263 18.82 10.01 -10.85
C ILE A 263 19.83 9.19 -11.68
N ASP A 264 20.83 8.60 -11.02
CA ASP A 264 21.83 7.74 -11.69
C ASP A 264 21.17 6.44 -12.17
N ALA A 265 20.28 5.86 -11.36
CA ALA A 265 19.48 4.69 -11.73
C ALA A 265 18.56 4.98 -12.92
N ALA A 266 17.81 6.09 -12.87
CA ALA A 266 16.91 6.50 -13.95
C ALA A 266 17.66 6.82 -15.26
N THR A 267 18.85 7.43 -15.18
CA THR A 267 19.67 7.75 -16.35
C THR A 267 20.22 6.48 -17.01
N ILE A 268 20.66 5.52 -16.20
CA ILE A 268 21.15 4.23 -16.69
C ILE A 268 20.02 3.39 -17.30
N LEU A 269 18.84 3.36 -16.67
CA LEU A 269 17.66 2.69 -17.22
C LEU A 269 17.21 3.31 -18.54
N ARG A 270 17.21 4.65 -18.65
CA ARG A 270 16.85 5.36 -19.88
C ARG A 270 17.84 5.09 -21.02
N GLN A 271 19.15 5.12 -20.75
CA GLN A 271 20.16 4.80 -21.75
C GLN A 271 20.12 3.34 -22.22
N ARG A 272 19.69 2.42 -21.36
CA ARG A 272 19.59 0.99 -21.68
C ARG A 272 18.30 0.64 -22.40
N ALA A 273 17.18 1.28 -22.07
CA ALA A 273 15.94 1.17 -22.84
C ALA A 273 16.14 1.66 -24.29
N ILE A 274 16.88 2.76 -24.49
CA ILE A 274 17.24 3.24 -25.83
C ILE A 274 18.07 2.19 -26.58
N ARG A 275 19.08 1.59 -25.93
CA ARG A 275 19.90 0.54 -26.53
C ARG A 275 19.13 -0.73 -26.88
N ALA A 276 18.21 -1.18 -26.02
CA ALA A 276 17.38 -2.35 -26.28
C ALA A 276 16.46 -2.13 -27.49
N VAL A 277 15.90 -0.92 -27.63
CA VAL A 277 15.12 -0.54 -28.82
C VAL A 277 16.00 -0.49 -30.07
N GLU A 278 17.22 0.04 -29.97
CA GLU A 278 18.18 0.06 -31.08
C GLU A 278 18.63 -1.36 -31.51
N GLU A 279 18.82 -2.28 -30.55
CA GLU A 279 19.13 -3.69 -30.84
C GLU A 279 17.95 -4.42 -31.47
N HIS A 280 16.73 -4.16 -31.00
CA HIS A 280 15.53 -4.71 -31.63
C HIS A 280 15.33 -4.17 -33.05
N LEU A 281 15.67 -2.91 -33.31
CA LEU A 281 15.66 -2.34 -34.66
C LEU A 281 16.79 -2.89 -35.55
N ARG A 282 17.95 -3.25 -34.97
CA ARG A 282 19.09 -3.83 -35.71
C ARG A 282 18.89 -5.31 -36.06
N TYR A 283 18.24 -6.09 -35.18
CA TYR A 283 18.08 -7.54 -35.35
C TYR A 283 16.64 -7.97 -35.68
N GLY A 284 15.66 -7.07 -35.60
CA GLY A 284 14.25 -7.32 -35.87
C GLY A 284 13.87 -7.45 -37.35
N ASN A 285 14.82 -7.39 -38.28
CA ASN A 285 14.58 -7.53 -39.72
C ASN A 285 14.88 -8.95 -40.26
N VAL A 286 15.01 -9.97 -39.40
CA VAL A 286 15.40 -11.33 -39.83
C VAL A 286 14.24 -12.34 -39.84
N TYR A 287 13.01 -11.96 -39.52
CA TYR A 287 11.86 -12.85 -39.72
C TYR A 287 10.66 -12.10 -40.30
N ILE A 288 10.60 -12.07 -41.63
CA ILE A 288 9.36 -12.05 -42.42
C ILE A 288 9.24 -13.43 -43.08
#